data_AF-A0A414PH67-F1
#
_entry.id   AF-A0A414PH67-F1
#
_cell.length_a   1.000
_cell.length_b   1.000
_cell.length_c   1.000
_cell.angle_alpha   90.00
_cell.angle_beta   90.00
_cell.angle_gamma   90.00
#
_symmetry.space_group_name_H-M   'P 1'
#
loop_
_entity.id
_entity.type
_entity.pdbx_description
1 polymer ?
#
loop_
_entity_poly.entity_id
_entity_poly.type
_entity_poly.pdbx_seq_one_letter_code
_entity_poly.pdbx_strand_id
1 'polypeptide(L)'
;MNRTLLLMAVAAVATSGVKAQSVTYNHDSPKQNQITVMETGTGALSPELYYTLLHNKYKKSAASKNKLSFRTLAGVNLYNQTDEAEAIDSALVKRAEIEALNVADRQIDLAWLAEGDKINAQMERLQRNIDRIPLA
;
A
#
# COMPACT_ATOMS: atom_id res chain seq x y z
N MET A 1 -17.44 7.69 64.00
CA MET A 1 -17.77 7.71 62.55
C MET A 1 -18.95 6.76 62.34
N ASN A 2 -20.10 7.27 61.87
CA ASN A 2 -21.35 6.50 61.79
C ASN A 2 -21.23 5.37 60.75
N ARG A 3 -21.79 4.18 61.04
CA ARG A 3 -21.75 2.99 60.16
C ARG A 3 -22.26 3.27 58.74
N THR A 4 -23.23 4.18 58.61
CA THR A 4 -23.75 4.69 57.34
C THR A 4 -22.71 5.45 56.52
N LEU A 5 -21.86 6.25 57.18
CA LEU A 5 -20.77 6.97 56.53
C LEU A 5 -19.69 6.02 56.01
N LEU A 6 -19.42 4.94 56.77
CA LEU A 6 -18.47 3.91 56.39
C LEU A 6 -18.96 3.12 55.15
N LEU A 7 -20.25 2.76 55.11
CA LEU A 7 -20.85 2.07 53.97
C LEU A 7 -20.87 2.93 52.70
N MET A 8 -21.14 4.23 52.83
CA MET A 8 -21.06 5.18 51.71
C MET A 8 -19.63 5.34 51.20
N ALA A 9 -18.63 5.37 52.09
CA ALA A 9 -17.23 5.42 51.71
C ALA A 9 -16.79 4.15 50.97
N VAL A 10 -17.21 2.96 51.44
CA VAL A 10 -16.92 1.68 50.77
C VAL A 10 -17.60 1.61 49.40
N ALA A 11 -18.85 2.08 49.27
CA ALA A 11 -19.54 2.13 47.99
C ALA A 11 -18.86 3.09 46.99
N ALA A 12 -18.38 4.25 47.45
CA ALA A 12 -17.64 5.21 46.61
C ALA A 12 -16.27 4.68 46.17
N VAL A 13 -15.59 3.90 47.03
CA VAL A 13 -14.33 3.24 46.67
C VAL A 13 -14.58 2.07 45.70
N ALA A 14 -15.64 1.30 45.88
CA ALA A 14 -16.01 0.20 44.98
C ALA A 14 -16.35 0.69 43.56
N THR A 15 -16.96 1.87 43.41
CA THR A 15 -17.24 2.46 42.08
C THR A 15 -16.01 3.07 41.42
N SER A 16 -14.99 3.46 42.18
CA SER A 16 -13.71 3.95 41.64
C SER A 16 -12.85 2.85 40.97
N GLY A 17 -13.22 1.59 41.14
CA GLY A 17 -12.56 0.43 40.56
C GLY A 17 -13.09 -0.02 39.19
N VAL A 18 -14.19 0.56 38.70
CA VAL A 18 -14.68 0.27 37.34
C VAL A 18 -13.78 1.00 36.35
N LYS A 19 -12.62 0.41 36.06
CA LYS A 19 -11.90 0.66 34.83
C LYS A 19 -12.85 0.24 33.72
N ALA A 20 -13.60 1.20 33.16
CA ALA A 20 -14.18 1.04 31.84
C ALA A 20 -13.07 0.43 30.98
N GLN A 21 -13.36 -0.70 30.33
CA GLN A 21 -12.42 -1.39 29.47
C GLN A 21 -12.16 -0.48 28.26
N SER A 22 -11.37 0.57 28.46
CA SER A 22 -10.70 1.24 27.39
C SER A 22 -9.84 0.14 26.81
N VAL A 23 -10.11 -0.25 25.57
CA VAL A 23 -9.10 -0.89 24.74
C VAL A 23 -8.00 0.16 24.66
N THR A 24 -7.09 0.14 25.64
CA THR A 24 -5.93 0.99 25.66
C THR A 24 -5.11 0.45 24.52
N TYR A 25 -5.24 1.08 23.35
CA TYR A 25 -4.36 0.83 22.22
C TYR A 25 -2.97 1.30 22.66
N ASN A 26 -2.29 0.43 23.39
CA ASN A 26 -0.86 0.51 23.59
C ASN A 26 -0.30 0.32 22.19
N HIS A 27 0.15 1.42 21.58
CA HIS A 27 0.98 1.27 20.39
C HIS A 27 2.16 0.39 20.82
N ASP A 28 2.36 -0.71 20.11
CA ASP A 28 3.45 -1.62 20.38
C ASP A 28 4.76 -0.82 20.48
N SER A 29 5.54 -1.05 21.55
CA SER A 29 6.76 -0.27 21.84
C SER A 29 7.67 -0.07 20.61
N PRO A 30 7.84 -1.05 19.70
CA PRO A 30 8.61 -0.87 18.48
C PRO A 30 8.04 0.19 17.52
N LYS A 31 6.71 0.29 17.39
CA LYS A 31 6.07 1.26 16.49
C LYS A 31 6.15 2.68 17.04
N GLN A 32 6.07 2.81 18.36
CA GLN A 32 6.28 4.10 19.02
C GLN A 32 7.73 4.57 18.83
N ASN A 33 8.71 3.70 19.08
CA ASN A 33 10.12 4.03 18.87
C ASN A 33 10.42 4.40 17.43
N GLN A 34 9.77 3.76 16.44
CA GLN A 34 9.95 4.12 15.04
C GLN A 34 9.54 5.57 14.74
N ILE A 35 8.37 6.01 15.26
CA ILE A 35 7.91 7.39 15.09
C ILE A 35 8.83 8.35 15.84
N THR A 36 9.23 8.02 17.07
CA THR A 36 10.13 8.85 17.87
C THR A 36 11.52 9.01 17.23
N VAL A 37 12.08 7.95 16.65
CA VAL A 37 13.36 8.03 15.90
C VAL A 37 13.20 8.89 14.64
N MET A 38 12.09 8.73 13.90
CA MET A 38 11.84 9.55 12.71
C MET A 38 11.61 11.03 13.02
N GLU A 39 10.96 11.36 14.14
CA GLU A 39 10.60 12.74 14.47
C GLU A 39 11.67 13.48 15.31
N THR A 40 12.46 12.77 16.12
CA THR A 40 13.49 13.39 16.99
C THR A 40 14.92 13.15 16.50
N GLY A 41 15.11 12.34 15.44
CA GLY A 41 16.41 12.04 14.82
C GLY A 41 17.37 11.18 15.64
N THR A 42 17.21 11.11 16.96
CA THR A 42 18.16 10.41 17.87
C THR A 42 17.54 9.39 18.81
N GLY A 43 16.20 9.29 18.87
CA GLY A 43 15.51 8.35 19.78
C GLY A 43 15.77 8.60 21.28
N ALA A 44 16.32 9.77 21.65
CA ALA A 44 16.74 10.06 23.02
C ALA A 44 15.58 10.18 24.03
N LEU A 45 14.38 10.50 23.55
CA LEU A 45 13.18 10.58 24.37
C LEU A 45 12.44 9.24 24.31
N SER A 46 12.00 8.70 25.44
CA SER A 46 11.04 7.60 25.40
C SER A 46 9.73 8.10 24.76
N PRO A 47 8.96 7.24 24.07
CA PRO A 47 7.73 7.67 23.43
C PRO A 47 6.74 8.36 24.38
N GLU A 48 6.67 7.90 25.62
CA GLU A 48 5.84 8.51 26.65
C GLU A 48 6.28 9.95 26.96
N LEU A 49 7.58 10.19 27.06
CA LEU A 49 8.12 11.54 27.28
C LEU A 49 7.93 12.42 26.04
N TYR A 50 8.21 11.87 24.85
CA TYR A 50 8.03 12.54 23.56
C TYR A 50 6.59 13.05 23.37
N TYR A 51 5.61 12.15 23.51
CA TYR A 51 4.20 12.51 23.34
C TYR A 51 3.68 13.42 24.45
N THR A 52 4.26 13.38 25.65
CA THR A 52 3.86 14.26 26.75
C THR A 52 4.40 15.67 26.59
N LEU A 53 5.65 15.82 26.14
CA LEU A 53 6.31 17.12 26.00
C LEU A 53 5.92 17.84 24.71
N LEU A 54 5.90 17.12 23.58
CA LEU A 54 5.76 17.74 22.26
C LEU A 54 4.38 17.54 21.64
N HIS A 55 3.65 16.48 22.03
CA HIS A 55 2.41 16.07 21.36
C HIS A 55 1.24 15.77 22.33
N ASN A 56 1.17 16.51 23.45
CA ASN A 56 0.24 16.21 24.56
C ASN A 56 -1.25 16.26 24.14
N LYS A 57 -1.60 17.20 23.25
CA LYS A 57 -2.96 17.31 22.70
C LYS A 57 -3.34 16.07 21.89
N TYR A 58 -2.41 15.53 21.11
CA TYR A 58 -2.61 14.29 20.36
C TYR A 58 -2.77 13.11 21.33
N LYS A 59 -1.87 12.95 22.32
CA LYS A 59 -1.95 11.89 23.33
C LYS A 59 -3.31 11.82 24.03
N LYS A 60 -3.85 12.98 24.43
CA LYS A 60 -5.16 13.07 25.12
C LYS A 60 -6.36 12.70 24.24
N SER A 61 -6.27 12.88 22.93
CA SER A 61 -7.38 12.61 21.98
C SER A 61 -7.18 11.36 21.13
N ALA A 62 -6.00 10.75 21.17
CA ALA A 62 -5.69 9.56 20.35
C ALA A 62 -6.59 8.38 20.67
N ALA A 63 -6.94 8.18 21.95
CA ALA A 63 -7.85 7.11 22.38
C ALA A 63 -9.29 7.33 21.89
N SER A 64 -9.77 8.58 21.84
CA SER A 64 -11.10 8.91 21.33
C SER A 64 -11.17 8.87 19.80
N LYS A 65 -10.05 9.16 19.12
CA LYS A 65 -9.87 8.96 17.67
C LYS A 65 -9.59 7.49 17.32
N ASN A 66 -10.32 6.58 17.96
CA ASN A 66 -10.12 5.14 17.87
C ASN A 66 -9.92 4.72 16.40
N LYS A 67 -8.73 4.22 16.08
CA LYS A 67 -8.42 3.74 14.72
C LYS A 67 -9.38 2.64 14.27
N LEU A 68 -10.00 1.92 15.21
CA LEU A 68 -11.00 0.91 14.90
C LEU A 68 -12.23 1.51 14.22
N SER A 69 -12.79 2.62 14.70
CA SER A 69 -13.98 3.22 14.08
C SER A 69 -13.66 3.80 12.70
N PHE A 70 -12.48 4.38 12.50
CA PHE A 70 -11.99 4.77 11.17
C PHE A 70 -11.80 3.57 10.23
N ARG A 71 -11.26 2.45 10.74
CA ARG A 71 -11.10 1.21 9.95
C ARG A 71 -12.46 0.59 9.60
N THR A 72 -13.42 0.62 10.52
CA THR A 72 -14.77 0.14 10.26
C THR A 72 -15.47 1.01 9.20
N LEU A 73 -15.39 2.33 9.31
CA LEU A 73 -15.99 3.25 8.35
C LEU A 73 -15.35 3.10 6.95
N ALA A 74 -14.01 3.02 6.90
CA ALA A 74 -13.30 2.75 5.65
C ALA A 74 -13.68 1.38 5.06
N GLY A 75 -13.81 0.35 5.90
CA GLY A 75 -14.27 -0.99 5.49
C GLY A 75 -15.68 -0.96 4.90
N VAL A 76 -16.61 -0.22 5.49
CA VAL A 76 -17.97 -0.04 4.95
C VAL A 76 -17.93 0.66 3.59
N ASN A 77 -17.10 1.69 3.42
CA ASN A 77 -16.97 2.39 2.14
C ASN A 77 -16.37 1.53 1.03
N LEU A 78 -15.50 0.56 1.36
CA LEU A 78 -14.92 -0.38 0.39
C LEU A 78 -15.97 -1.33 -0.19
N TYR A 79 -17.04 -1.66 0.54
CA TYR A 79 -18.12 -2.50 0.00
C TYR A 79 -18.84 -1.87 -1.19
N ASN A 80 -18.85 -0.53 -1.29
CA ASN A 80 -19.47 0.17 -2.41
C ASN A 80 -18.53 0.29 -3.63
N GLN A 81 -17.30 -0.21 -3.54
CA GLN A 81 -16.29 -0.16 -4.62
C GLN A 81 -16.17 -1.48 -5.39
N THR A 82 -17.11 -2.42 -5.20
CA THR A 82 -17.12 -3.70 -5.92
C THR A 82 -17.17 -3.50 -7.42
N ASP A 83 -18.03 -2.58 -7.88
CA ASP A 83 -18.26 -2.34 -9.30
C ASP A 83 -17.04 -1.67 -9.95
N GLU A 84 -16.37 -0.77 -9.22
CA GLU A 84 -15.11 -0.16 -9.65
C GLU A 84 -13.98 -1.20 -9.74
N ALA A 85 -13.89 -2.08 -8.74
CA ALA A 85 -12.91 -3.16 -8.73
C ALA A 85 -13.14 -4.15 -9.89
N GLU A 86 -14.39 -4.51 -10.18
CA GLU A 86 -14.75 -5.40 -11.30
C GLU A 86 -14.48 -4.74 -12.66
N ALA A 87 -14.76 -3.44 -12.80
CA ALA A 87 -14.44 -2.68 -14.01
C ALA A 87 -12.91 -2.63 -14.26
N ILE A 88 -12.12 -2.42 -13.21
CA ILE A 88 -10.66 -2.43 -13.30
C ILE A 88 -10.15 -3.82 -13.68
N ASP A 89 -10.64 -4.87 -13.03
CA ASP A 89 -10.24 -6.25 -13.32
C ASP A 89 -10.55 -6.62 -14.78
N SER A 90 -11.76 -6.32 -15.25
CA SER A 90 -12.15 -6.55 -16.65
C SER A 90 -11.25 -5.80 -17.64
N ALA A 91 -10.88 -4.56 -17.34
CA ALA A 91 -9.98 -3.78 -18.17
C ALA A 91 -8.55 -4.36 -18.20
N LEU A 92 -8.04 -4.84 -17.06
CA LEU A 92 -6.73 -5.47 -16.96
C LEU A 92 -6.68 -6.80 -17.71
N VAL A 93 -7.72 -7.64 -17.58
CA VAL A 93 -7.82 -8.92 -18.31
C VAL A 93 -7.82 -8.68 -19.82
N LYS A 94 -8.62 -7.72 -20.31
CA LYS A 94 -8.64 -7.36 -21.74
C LYS A 94 -7.29 -6.86 -22.23
N ARG A 95 -6.59 -6.06 -21.42
CA ARG A 95 -5.26 -5.56 -21.79
C ARG A 95 -4.24 -6.70 -21.87
N ALA A 96 -4.28 -7.63 -20.92
CA ALA A 96 -3.41 -8.80 -20.92
C ALA A 96 -3.66 -9.71 -22.13
N GLU A 97 -4.93 -9.89 -22.54
CA GLU A 97 -5.29 -10.62 -23.76
C GLU A 97 -4.69 -9.98 -25.02
N ILE A 98 -4.84 -8.66 -25.17
CA ILE A 98 -4.26 -7.91 -26.28
C ILE A 98 -2.73 -8.00 -26.28
N GLU A 99 -2.10 -7.89 -25.10
CA GLU A 99 -0.64 -8.00 -24.99
C GLU A 99 -0.14 -9.40 -25.33
N ALA A 100 -0.84 -10.46 -24.91
CA ALA A 100 -0.55 -11.83 -25.30
C ALA A 100 -0.65 -12.02 -26.82
N LEU A 101 -1.69 -11.46 -27.45
CA LEU A 101 -1.84 -11.46 -28.91
C LEU A 101 -0.70 -10.70 -29.59
N ASN A 102 -0.30 -9.54 -29.09
CA ASN A 102 0.81 -8.75 -29.65
C ASN A 102 2.18 -9.41 -29.44
N VAL A 103 2.34 -10.24 -28.42
CA VAL A 103 3.55 -11.06 -28.20
C VAL A 103 3.55 -12.26 -29.16
N ALA A 104 2.38 -12.88 -29.39
CA ALA A 104 2.23 -13.95 -30.38
C ALA A 104 2.45 -13.46 -31.82
N ASP A 105 1.88 -12.33 -32.20
CA ASP A 105 2.06 -11.71 -33.52
C ASP A 105 3.53 -11.35 -33.78
N ARG A 106 4.27 -10.91 -32.74
CA ARG A 106 5.71 -10.65 -32.82
C ARG A 106 6.58 -11.88 -33.15
N GLN A 107 6.06 -13.11 -33.06
CA GLN A 107 6.79 -14.29 -33.56
C GLN A 107 6.78 -14.39 -35.09
N ILE A 108 5.81 -13.77 -35.75
CA ILE A 108 5.66 -13.79 -37.20
C ILE A 108 6.00 -12.39 -37.71
N ASP A 109 7.17 -12.25 -38.34
CA ASP A 109 7.53 -11.01 -39.02
C ASP A 109 6.72 -10.90 -40.32
N LEU A 110 5.52 -10.32 -40.21
CA LEU A 110 4.61 -10.10 -41.33
C LEU A 110 5.25 -9.21 -42.41
N ALA A 111 6.13 -8.28 -42.02
CA ALA A 111 6.85 -7.43 -42.96
C ALA A 111 7.89 -8.25 -43.74
N TRP A 112 8.62 -9.14 -43.06
CA TRP A 112 9.54 -10.08 -43.71
C TRP A 112 8.81 -11.08 -44.61
N LEU A 113 7.66 -11.61 -44.19
CA LEU A 113 6.87 -12.51 -45.06
C LEU A 113 6.36 -11.81 -46.33
N ALA A 114 6.00 -10.53 -46.24
CA ALA A 114 5.51 -9.77 -47.39
C ALA A 114 6.63 -9.23 -48.31
N GLU A 115 7.78 -8.85 -47.74
CA GLU A 115 8.82 -8.10 -48.45
C GLU A 115 10.16 -8.84 -48.55
N GLY A 116 10.35 -9.96 -47.83
CA GLY A 116 11.62 -10.68 -47.74
C GLY A 116 12.14 -11.14 -49.10
N ASP A 117 11.27 -11.64 -49.97
CA ASP A 117 11.64 -12.05 -51.33
C ASP A 117 12.17 -10.88 -52.17
N LYS A 118 11.59 -9.68 -52.01
CA LYS A 118 12.06 -8.48 -52.71
C LYS A 118 13.45 -8.08 -52.23
N ILE A 119 13.68 -8.12 -50.91
CA ILE A 119 14.98 -7.82 -50.30
C ILE A 119 16.03 -8.84 -50.78
N ASN A 120 15.72 -10.13 -50.73
CA ASN A 120 16.60 -11.21 -51.20
C ASN A 120 16.97 -11.02 -52.68
N ALA A 121 16.00 -10.69 -53.53
CA ALA A 121 16.27 -10.42 -54.95
C ALA A 121 17.21 -9.22 -55.18
N GLN A 122 17.13 -8.17 -54.35
CA GLN A 122 18.07 -7.04 -54.42
C GLN A 122 19.46 -7.43 -53.89
N MET A 123 19.53 -8.23 -52.84
CA MET A 123 20.79 -8.73 -52.29
C MET A 123 21.52 -9.62 -53.31
N GLU A 124 20.81 -10.48 -54.04
CA GLU A 124 21.41 -11.26 -55.12
C GLU A 124 21.92 -10.37 -56.28
N ARG A 125 21.19 -9.31 -56.62
CA ARG A 125 21.65 -8.33 -57.62
C ARG A 125 22.93 -7.64 -57.16
N LEU A 126 22.98 -7.24 -55.89
CA LEU A 126 24.16 -6.64 -55.29
C LEU A 126 25.35 -7.60 -55.33
N GLN A 127 25.16 -8.86 -54.94
CA GLN A 127 26.20 -9.88 -54.99
C GLN A 127 26.75 -10.05 -56.41
N ARG A 128 25.87 -10.19 -57.41
CA ARG A 128 26.30 -10.27 -58.82
C ARG A 128 27.08 -9.05 -59.29
N ASN A 129 26.78 -7.86 -58.77
CA ASN A 129 27.54 -6.66 -59.10
C ASN A 129 28.93 -6.68 -58.44
N ILE A 130 29.03 -7.17 -57.19
CA ILE A 130 30.30 -7.35 -56.49
C ILE A 130 31.18 -8.39 -57.20
N ASP A 131 30.62 -9.53 -57.59
CA ASP A 131 31.36 -10.62 -58.26
C ASP A 131 31.93 -10.20 -59.62
N ARG A 132 31.36 -9.15 -60.23
CA ARG A 132 31.84 -8.56 -61.49
C ARG A 132 33.01 -7.59 -61.31
N ILE A 133 33.38 -7.26 -60.07
CA ILE A 133 34.54 -6.41 -59.79
C ILE A 133 35.79 -7.30 -59.96
N PRO A 134 36.65 -7.03 -60.95
CA PRO A 134 37.89 -7.78 -61.09
C PRO A 134 38.77 -7.51 -59.87
N LEU A 135 39.21 -8.58 -59.21
CA LEU A 135 40.23 -8.49 -58.17
C LEU A 135 41.53 -8.04 -58.84
N ALA A 136 41.97 -6.83 -58.51
CA ALA A 136 43.26 -6.28 -58.91
C ALA A 136 44.40 -6.93 -58.11
#